data_AF-A0A656Z223-F1
#
_entry.id   AF-A0A656Z223-F1
#
_cell.length_a   1.000
_cell.length_b   1.000
_cell.length_c   1.000
_cell.angle_alpha   90.00
_cell.angle_beta   90.00
_cell.angle_gamma   90.00
#
_symmetry.space_group_name_H-M   'P 1'
#
loop_
_entity.id
_entity.type
_entity.pdbx_description
1 polymer ?
#
loop_
_entity_poly.entity_id
_entity_poly.type
_entity_poly.pdbx_seq_one_letter_code
_entity_poly.pdbx_strand_id
1 'polypeptide(L)'
;MKDQGSFIGRKVIFAGSSPLLLLAALQYHRLGAKNIVVLDTTPLCSKLKGLAGLRHSFKTAFQGARYMAELKRACIPVYSGVSLDEIKGTTSVEGLSFRDRKGKRFSLSCDAVALGYGLRAETQLRISQAAN
;
A
#
# COMPACT_ATOMS: atom_id res chain seq x y z
N MET A 1 -6.93 -27.95 16.38
CA MET A 1 -8.00 -27.49 15.48
C MET A 1 -7.52 -26.24 14.76
N LYS A 2 -7.47 -26.32 13.42
CA LYS A 2 -7.47 -25.29 12.37
C LYS A 2 -7.02 -23.86 12.73
N ASP A 3 -5.85 -23.54 12.21
CA ASP A 3 -5.33 -22.20 11.91
C ASP A 3 -6.39 -21.40 11.14
N GLN A 4 -7.20 -20.61 11.87
CA GLN A 4 -8.09 -19.64 11.26
C GLN A 4 -7.19 -18.47 10.85
N GLY A 5 -6.95 -18.32 9.55
CA GLY A 5 -6.13 -17.25 9.00
C GLY A 5 -6.55 -15.89 9.56
N SER A 6 -5.82 -15.44 10.58
CA SER A 6 -6.07 -14.16 11.23
C SER A 6 -5.49 -13.09 10.33
N PHE A 7 -6.32 -12.53 9.45
CA PHE A 7 -5.95 -11.30 8.77
C PHE A 7 -5.57 -10.24 9.81
N ILE A 8 -4.62 -9.37 9.47
CA ILE A 8 -4.21 -8.24 10.33
C ILE A 8 -5.42 -7.34 10.63
N GLY A 9 -6.43 -7.31 9.75
CA GLY A 9 -7.69 -6.59 9.94
C GLY A 9 -8.76 -6.99 8.92
N ARG A 10 -10.01 -6.55 9.12
CA ARG A 10 -11.15 -6.75 8.22
C ARG A 10 -11.18 -5.74 7.08
N LYS A 11 -10.55 -4.58 7.24
CA LYS A 11 -10.39 -3.47 6.27
C LYS A 11 -8.93 -3.03 6.22
N VAL A 12 -8.19 -3.59 5.27
CA VAL A 12 -6.74 -3.43 5.18
C VAL A 12 -6.37 -2.44 4.09
N ILE A 13 -5.54 -1.45 4.43
CA ILE A 13 -4.94 -0.55 3.45
C ILE A 13 -3.48 -0.94 3.23
N PHE A 14 -3.11 -1.24 2.00
CA PHE A 14 -1.72 -1.42 1.58
C PHE A 14 -1.19 -0.11 1.03
N ALA A 15 -0.19 0.49 1.68
CA ALA A 15 0.34 1.79 1.27
C ALA A 15 1.86 1.77 1.07
N GLY A 16 2.36 2.40 0.01
CA GLY A 16 3.81 2.51 -0.25
C GLY A 16 4.17 2.53 -1.73
N SER A 17 5.44 2.28 -2.04
CA SER A 17 5.98 2.34 -3.41
C SER A 17 6.53 0.99 -3.91
N SER A 18 6.44 -0.07 -3.11
CA SER A 18 7.04 -1.37 -3.45
C SER A 18 6.24 -2.12 -4.53
N PRO A 19 6.90 -2.71 -5.54
CA PRO A 19 6.26 -3.64 -6.47
C PRO A 19 5.61 -4.85 -5.77
N LEU A 20 6.15 -5.26 -4.62
CA LEU A 20 5.63 -6.37 -3.82
C LEU A 20 4.36 -6.00 -3.04
N LEU A 21 4.05 -4.71 -2.90
CA LEU A 21 2.82 -4.23 -2.26
C LEU A 21 1.58 -4.78 -2.98
N LEU A 22 1.62 -4.80 -4.30
CA LEU A 22 0.53 -5.28 -5.16
C LEU A 22 0.34 -6.79 -5.03
N LEU A 23 1.45 -7.54 -4.92
CA LEU A 23 1.41 -8.97 -4.73
C LEU A 23 0.83 -9.34 -3.37
N ALA A 24 1.24 -8.64 -2.31
CA ALA A 24 0.72 -8.86 -0.96
C ALA A 24 -0.81 -8.59 -0.91
N ALA A 25 -1.27 -7.50 -1.54
CA ALA A 25 -2.70 -7.20 -1.65
C ALA A 25 -3.47 -8.32 -2.39
N LEU A 26 -2.92 -8.86 -3.49
CA LEU A 26 -3.53 -9.97 -4.22
C LEU A 26 -3.55 -11.27 -3.40
N GLN A 27 -2.50 -11.55 -2.64
CA GLN A 27 -2.45 -12.71 -1.75
C GLN A 27 -3.51 -12.60 -0.65
N TYR A 28 -3.65 -11.42 -0.04
CA TYR A 28 -4.72 -11.15 0.93
C TYR A 28 -6.10 -11.38 0.32
N HIS A 29 -6.32 -10.89 -0.91
CA HIS A 29 -7.57 -11.11 -1.62
C HIS A 29 -7.85 -12.59 -1.87
N ARG A 30 -6.85 -13.34 -2.32
CA ARG A 30 -6.96 -14.80 -2.58
C ARG A 30 -7.22 -15.61 -1.31
N LEU A 31 -6.76 -15.12 -0.16
CA LEU A 31 -7.06 -15.71 1.14
C LEU A 31 -8.49 -15.40 1.62
N GLY A 32 -9.20 -14.49 0.94
CA GLY A 32 -10.61 -14.17 1.21
C GLY A 32 -10.84 -12.78 1.82
N ALA A 33 -9.79 -11.94 1.96
CA ALA A 33 -9.99 -10.56 2.41
C ALA A 33 -10.74 -9.75 1.34
N LYS A 34 -11.85 -9.12 1.74
CA LYS A 34 -12.78 -8.42 0.84
C LYS A 34 -12.60 -6.91 0.80
N ASN A 35 -12.15 -6.30 1.90
CA ASN A 35 -12.01 -4.85 2.01
C ASN A 35 -10.54 -4.46 1.96
N ILE A 36 -9.97 -4.45 0.76
CA ILE A 36 -8.57 -4.10 0.53
C ILE A 36 -8.54 -2.81 -0.28
N VAL A 37 -7.68 -1.86 0.11
CA VAL A 37 -7.37 -0.67 -0.68
C VAL A 37 -5.86 -0.55 -0.85
N VAL A 38 -5.40 -0.17 -2.04
CA VAL A 38 -3.98 0.06 -2.31
C VAL A 38 -3.72 1.54 -2.55
N LEU A 39 -2.74 2.09 -1.84
CA LEU A 39 -2.25 3.45 -1.94
C LEU A 39 -0.79 3.42 -2.44
N ASP A 40 -0.59 3.56 -3.74
CA ASP A 40 0.73 3.64 -4.37
C ASP A 40 1.26 5.08 -4.28
N THR A 41 2.36 5.30 -3.54
CA THR A 41 2.99 6.63 -3.41
C THR A 41 3.84 7.01 -4.63
N THR A 42 4.02 6.09 -5.57
CA THR A 42 4.80 6.33 -6.79
C THR A 42 3.98 7.15 -7.78
N PRO A 43 4.47 8.30 -8.26
CA PRO A 43 3.80 9.04 -9.32
C PRO A 43 3.84 8.25 -10.64
N LEU A 44 2.70 8.19 -11.32
CA LEU A 44 2.53 7.54 -12.63
C LEU A 44 3.60 7.99 -13.66
N CYS A 45 4.04 9.24 -13.61
CA CYS A 45 5.07 9.79 -14.50
C CYS A 45 6.45 9.14 -14.29
N SER A 46 6.80 8.75 -13.07
CA SER A 46 8.05 8.01 -12.79
C SER A 46 7.95 6.57 -13.28
N LYS A 47 6.74 5.99 -13.29
CA LYS A 47 6.46 4.67 -13.88
C LYS A 47 6.71 4.66 -15.40
N LEU A 48 6.34 5.74 -16.10
CA LEU A 48 6.62 5.90 -17.54
C LEU A 48 8.10 6.19 -17.84
N LYS A 49 8.79 6.99 -17.03
CA LYS A 49 10.25 7.21 -17.18
C LYS A 49 11.05 5.92 -16.95
N GLY A 50 10.62 5.08 -16.01
CA GLY A 50 11.18 3.74 -15.83
C GLY A 50 10.99 2.86 -17.07
N LEU A 51 9.82 2.91 -17.72
CA LEU A 51 9.54 2.18 -18.96
C LEU A 51 10.53 2.52 -20.09
N ALA A 52 10.97 3.77 -20.20
CA ALA A 52 11.94 4.21 -21.21
C ALA A 52 13.34 3.61 -21.01
N GLY A 53 13.73 3.32 -19.75
CA GLY A 53 14.96 2.63 -19.39
C GLY A 53 14.85 1.09 -19.35
N LEU A 54 13.63 0.54 -19.43
CA LEU A 54 13.35 -0.89 -19.24
C LEU A 54 13.50 -1.75 -20.50
N ARG A 55 14.25 -1.30 -21.50
CA ARG A 55 14.57 -2.11 -22.70
C ARG A 55 15.31 -3.42 -22.37
N HIS A 56 15.84 -3.55 -21.15
CA HIS A 56 16.58 -4.73 -20.68
C HIS A 56 15.80 -5.65 -19.72
N SER A 57 14.56 -5.33 -19.32
CA SER A 57 13.79 -6.19 -18.39
C SER A 57 12.28 -6.16 -18.63
N PHE A 58 11.89 -6.55 -19.85
CA PHE A 58 10.49 -6.80 -20.22
C PHE A 58 9.77 -7.75 -19.24
N LYS A 59 10.49 -8.74 -18.68
CA LYS A 59 9.94 -9.70 -17.72
C LYS A 59 9.41 -9.01 -16.44
N THR A 60 10.14 -8.01 -15.94
CA THR A 60 9.74 -7.24 -14.74
C THR A 60 8.58 -6.30 -15.04
N ALA A 61 8.59 -5.64 -16.21
CA ALA A 61 7.48 -4.80 -16.66
C ALA A 61 6.18 -5.61 -16.81
N PHE A 62 6.25 -6.77 -17.47
CA PHE A 62 5.12 -7.66 -17.67
C PHE A 62 4.56 -8.17 -16.34
N GLN A 63 5.44 -8.51 -15.39
CA GLN A 63 5.01 -8.97 -14.08
C GLN A 63 4.26 -7.88 -13.29
N GLY A 64 4.73 -6.64 -13.34
CA GLY A 64 4.02 -5.50 -12.76
C GLY A 64 2.67 -5.22 -13.43
N ALA A 65 2.62 -5.29 -14.77
CA ALA A 65 1.38 -5.14 -15.53
C ALA A 65 0.36 -6.24 -15.21
N ARG A 66 0.82 -7.49 -15.07
CA ARG A 66 -0.02 -8.63 -14.67
C ARG A 66 -0.66 -8.41 -13.30
N TYR A 67 0.12 -7.98 -12.30
CA TYR A 67 -0.43 -7.69 -10.97
C TYR A 67 -1.46 -6.56 -10.99
N MET A 68 -1.23 -5.50 -11.77
CA MET A 68 -2.22 -4.44 -11.95
C MET A 68 -3.51 -4.94 -12.61
N ALA A 69 -3.40 -5.81 -13.61
CA ALA A 69 -4.54 -6.41 -14.27
C ALA A 69 -5.34 -7.32 -13.31
N GLU A 70 -4.66 -8.10 -12.49
CA GLU A 70 -5.29 -8.95 -11.48
C GLU A 70 -6.01 -8.12 -10.40
N LEU A 71 -5.39 -7.04 -9.91
CA LEU A 71 -6.02 -6.14 -8.93
C LEU A 71 -7.28 -5.49 -9.52
N LYS A 72 -7.21 -5.06 -10.78
CA LYS A 72 -8.36 -4.49 -11.49
C LYS A 72 -9.48 -5.52 -11.67
N ARG A 73 -9.16 -6.77 -11.99
CA ARG A 73 -10.14 -7.88 -12.08
C ARG A 73 -10.76 -8.21 -10.73
N ALA A 74 -10.01 -8.09 -9.65
CA ALA A 74 -10.49 -8.26 -8.28
C ALA A 74 -11.28 -7.05 -7.75
N CYS A 75 -11.48 -6.00 -8.57
CA CYS A 75 -12.13 -4.75 -8.18
C CYS A 75 -11.50 -4.07 -6.95
N ILE A 76 -10.20 -4.29 -6.71
CA ILE A 76 -9.48 -3.69 -5.59
C ILE A 76 -9.16 -2.23 -5.95
N PRO A 77 -9.59 -1.23 -5.17
CA PRO A 77 -9.27 0.17 -5.42
C PRO A 77 -7.78 0.44 -5.29
N VAL A 78 -7.20 1.10 -6.30
CA VAL A 78 -5.79 1.51 -6.32
C VAL A 78 -5.71 3.02 -6.56
N TYR A 79 -5.13 3.76 -5.61
CA TYR A 79 -4.82 5.18 -5.74
C TYR A 79 -3.33 5.36 -5.96
N SER A 80 -2.91 5.97 -7.08
CA SER A 80 -1.49 6.14 -7.43
C SER A 80 -1.03 7.58 -7.34
N GLY A 81 0.25 7.76 -6.98
CA GLY A 81 0.86 9.07 -6.76
C GLY A 81 0.29 9.80 -5.56
N VAL A 82 -0.11 9.06 -4.53
CA VAL A 82 -0.64 9.66 -3.29
C VAL A 82 0.48 10.04 -2.33
N SER A 83 0.20 10.99 -1.44
CA SER A 83 1.03 11.29 -0.27
C SER A 83 0.28 10.88 0.98
N LEU A 84 0.88 10.05 1.85
CA LEU A 84 0.25 9.68 3.11
C LEU A 84 0.39 10.84 4.11
N ASP A 85 -0.70 11.14 4.83
CA ASP A 85 -0.74 12.22 5.80
C ASP A 85 -0.62 11.66 7.22
N GLU A 86 -1.54 10.78 7.63
CA GLU A 86 -1.63 10.31 9.01
C GLU A 86 -2.41 8.99 9.12
N ILE A 87 -1.91 8.05 9.93
CA ILE A 87 -2.66 6.88 10.40
C ILE A 87 -3.37 7.29 11.69
N LYS A 88 -4.70 7.16 11.72
CA LYS A 88 -5.55 7.50 12.85
C LYS A 88 -5.72 6.31 13.79
N GLY A 89 -5.80 6.60 15.08
CA GLY A 89 -6.12 5.64 16.14
C GLY A 89 -5.13 5.73 17.29
N THR A 90 -5.60 5.47 18.52
CA THR A 90 -4.80 5.60 19.73
C THR A 90 -4.21 4.25 20.17
N THR A 91 -5.04 3.22 20.27
CA THR A 91 -4.63 1.87 20.70
C THR A 91 -4.62 0.88 19.52
N SER A 92 -5.40 1.17 18.47
CA SER A 92 -5.49 0.38 17.25
C SER A 92 -5.71 1.32 16.06
N VAL A 93 -5.42 0.85 14.85
CA VAL A 93 -5.69 1.60 13.63
C VAL A 93 -7.20 1.77 13.44
N GLU A 94 -7.63 2.99 13.15
CA GLU A 94 -9.03 3.35 12.87
C GLU A 94 -9.20 3.96 11.46
N GLY A 95 -8.11 4.47 10.90
CA GLY A 95 -8.14 5.04 9.55
C GLY A 95 -6.78 5.50 9.05
N LEU A 96 -6.77 5.90 7.79
CA LEU A 96 -5.62 6.51 7.15
C LEU A 96 -6.10 7.71 6.33
N SER A 97 -5.41 8.83 6.47
CA SER A 97 -5.58 10.00 5.64
C SER A 97 -4.42 10.15 4.66
N PHE A 98 -4.75 10.58 3.44
CA PHE A 98 -3.79 10.78 2.37
C PHE A 98 -4.25 11.91 1.43
N ARG A 99 -3.33 12.46 0.65
CA ARG A 99 -3.62 13.37 -0.45
C ARG A 99 -3.45 12.67 -1.78
N ASP A 100 -4.37 12.91 -2.70
CA ASP A 100 -4.19 12.48 -4.09
C ASP A 100 -3.12 13.32 -4.81
N ARG A 101 -2.83 12.96 -6.07
CA ARG A 101 -1.89 13.70 -6.91
C ARG A 101 -2.27 15.18 -7.13
N LYS A 102 -3.56 15.53 -6.98
CA LYS A 102 -4.05 16.91 -7.09
C LYS A 102 -3.98 17.66 -5.75
N GLY A 103 -3.49 17.03 -4.68
CA GLY A 103 -3.43 17.59 -3.34
C GLY A 103 -4.75 17.50 -2.56
N LYS A 104 -5.80 16.89 -3.12
CA LYS A 104 -7.07 16.72 -2.42
C LYS A 104 -6.91 15.68 -1.31
N ARG A 105 -7.30 16.05 -0.08
CA ARG A 105 -7.25 15.17 1.08
C ARG A 105 -8.42 14.18 1.09
N PHE A 106 -8.12 12.94 1.43
CA PHE A 106 -9.04 11.83 1.63
C PHE A 106 -8.77 11.19 2.98
N SER A 107 -9.81 10.57 3.56
CA SER A 107 -9.70 9.77 4.78
C SER A 107 -10.46 8.48 4.55
N LEU A 108 -9.83 7.34 4.83
CA LEU A 108 -10.43 6.03 4.75
C LEU A 108 -10.45 5.40 6.14
N SER A 109 -11.56 4.76 6.52
CA SER A 109 -11.63 3.94 7.71
C SER A 109 -10.95 2.59 7.44
N CYS A 110 -10.05 2.15 8.32
CA CYS A 110 -9.37 0.87 8.22
C CYS A 110 -9.00 0.38 9.61
N ASP A 111 -8.86 -0.92 9.77
CA ASP A 111 -8.40 -1.55 11.02
C ASP A 111 -6.96 -2.07 10.92
N ALA A 112 -6.36 -2.00 9.72
CA ALA A 112 -4.96 -2.31 9.49
C ALA A 112 -4.38 -1.49 8.33
N VAL A 113 -3.12 -1.08 8.48
CA VAL A 113 -2.31 -0.50 7.40
C VAL A 113 -1.03 -1.32 7.21
N ALA A 114 -0.82 -1.84 6.02
CA ALA A 114 0.40 -2.53 5.62
C ALA A 114 1.28 -1.57 4.81
N LEU A 115 2.42 -1.16 5.37
CA LEU A 115 3.36 -0.25 4.70
C LEU A 115 4.40 -1.04 3.89
N GLY A 116 4.44 -0.82 2.58
CA GLY A 116 5.39 -1.43 1.66
C GLY A 116 6.28 -0.39 1.00
N TYR A 117 7.15 0.23 1.79
CA TYR A 117 8.34 0.92 1.29
C TYR A 117 9.44 -0.12 1.35
N GLY A 118 9.98 -0.55 0.21
CA GLY A 118 10.96 -1.65 0.17
C GLY A 118 12.01 -1.46 1.24
N LEU A 119 12.07 -2.40 2.20
CA LEU A 119 12.91 -2.43 3.42
C LEU A 119 13.91 -1.26 3.51
N ARG A 120 13.44 -0.09 3.91
CA ARG A 120 14.25 0.88 4.64
C ARG A 120 13.80 0.76 6.08
N ALA A 121 14.60 0.07 6.88
CA ALA A 121 14.57 0.20 8.32
C ALA A 121 14.95 1.66 8.64
N GLU A 122 13.99 2.58 8.61
CA GLU A 122 14.15 3.85 9.30
C GLU A 122 13.93 3.60 10.79
N THR A 123 14.99 3.08 11.39
CA THR A 123 15.44 3.41 12.73
C THR A 123 15.38 4.93 12.89
N GLN A 124 14.27 5.49 13.38
CA GLN A 124 14.23 6.70 14.22
C GLN A 124 12.96 6.72 15.07
N LEU A 125 12.85 5.74 15.98
CA LEU A 125 12.32 6.04 17.31
C LEU A 125 13.36 6.93 18.00
N ARG A 126 13.34 8.23 17.73
CA ARG A 126 13.88 9.19 18.70
C ARG A 126 12.74 9.50 19.67
N ILE A 127 12.57 8.62 20.64
CA ILE A 127 11.95 9.00 21.90
C ILE A 127 13.00 9.87 22.61
N SER A 128 12.98 11.17 22.39
CA SER A 128 13.38 12.10 23.46
C SER A 128 12.06 12.57 24.07
N GLN A 129 11.54 11.77 25.01
CA GLN A 129 11.62 12.06 26.43
C GLN A 129 11.02 13.41 26.79
N ALA A 130 9.93 13.30 27.55
CA ALA A 130 9.23 14.33 28.28
C ALA A 130 10.10 15.00 29.34
N ALA A 131 9.59 16.16 29.79
CA ALA A 131 9.94 16.89 31.02
C ALA A 131 11.36 17.49 31.00
N ASN A 132 11.53 18.81 31.15
CA ASN A 132 10.95 19.69 32.15
C ASN A 132 10.91 21.14 31.63
#